data_AF-A0A6P0XEH7-F1
#
_entry.id   AF-A0A6P0XEH7-F1
#
_cell.length_a   1.000
_cell.length_b   1.000
_cell.length_c   1.000
_cell.angle_alpha   90.00
_cell.angle_beta   90.00
_cell.angle_gamma   90.00
#
_symmetry.space_group_name_H-M   'P 1'
#
loop_
_entity.id
_entity.type
_entity.pdbx_description
1 polymer ?
#
loop_
_entity_poly.entity_id
_entity_poly.type
_entity_poly.pdbx_seq_one_letter_code
_entity_poly.pdbx_strand_id
1 'polypeptide(L)'
;MTDPQLRPLGTYDTGVFDESAAEIPAYDPNTQRVFVVKANEAAIDVLDISDPTDPNFIGQIDVSSFGAIANSVAVNQNGIVAVAIEADVKQDLGTVAFFDADGNTLNQVTVGALPDMLTFTSDGTKVLVANE
;
A
#
# COMPACT_ATOMS: atom_id res chain seq x y z
N MET A 1 9.82 -19.61 32.15
CA MET A 1 9.32 -19.31 30.79
C MET A 1 10.52 -18.83 30.00
N THR A 2 10.79 -19.41 28.83
CA THR A 2 11.80 -18.89 27.90
C THR A 2 11.19 -17.75 27.11
N ASP A 3 11.88 -16.62 27.04
CA ASP A 3 11.44 -15.49 26.22
C ASP A 3 11.30 -15.92 24.75
N PRO A 4 10.22 -15.53 24.06
CA PRO A 4 10.08 -15.80 22.63
C PRO A 4 11.21 -15.09 21.87
N GLN A 5 11.95 -15.85 21.05
CA GLN A 5 12.94 -15.30 20.15
C GLN A 5 12.39 -15.24 18.73
N LEU A 6 12.48 -14.06 18.13
CA LEU A 6 12.15 -13.83 16.72
C LEU A 6 13.44 -13.82 15.90
N ARG A 7 13.40 -14.48 14.75
CA ARG A 7 14.40 -14.37 13.71
C ARG A 7 13.68 -14.04 12.40
N PRO A 8 14.22 -13.15 11.55
CA PRO A 8 13.63 -12.90 10.24
C PRO A 8 13.59 -14.21 9.44
N LEU A 9 12.47 -14.44 8.76
CA LEU A 9 12.29 -15.59 7.86
C LEU A 9 12.92 -15.33 6.48
N GLY A 10 12.74 -14.11 5.98
CA GLY A 10 13.32 -13.55 4.77
C GLY A 10 13.38 -12.03 4.90
N THR A 11 14.07 -11.35 3.98
CA THR A 11 14.19 -9.89 3.97
C THR A 11 14.34 -9.41 2.54
N TYR A 12 13.56 -8.39 2.19
CA TYR A 12 13.81 -7.55 1.01
C TYR A 12 14.36 -6.21 1.49
N ASP A 13 15.43 -5.76 0.85
CA ASP A 13 16.11 -4.49 1.16
C ASP A 13 16.05 -3.60 -0.08
N THR A 14 15.52 -2.39 0.06
CA THR A 14 15.37 -1.44 -1.05
C THR A 14 16.71 -0.79 -1.44
N GLY A 15 17.75 -0.90 -0.60
CA GLY A 15 19.01 -0.20 -0.72
C GLY A 15 18.95 1.29 -0.42
N VAL A 16 17.79 1.81 0.02
CA VAL A 16 17.54 3.23 0.29
C VAL A 16 17.66 3.51 1.78
N PHE A 17 18.42 4.54 2.15
CA PHE A 17 18.66 4.95 3.54
C PHE A 17 18.53 6.47 3.68
N ASP A 18 17.84 6.94 4.73
CA ASP A 18 17.62 8.36 5.05
C ASP A 18 16.87 9.18 3.96
N GLU A 19 16.34 8.47 2.97
CA GLU A 19 15.41 8.94 1.96
C GLU A 19 14.24 7.96 1.99
N SER A 20 13.02 8.43 2.25
CA SER A 20 11.76 7.70 2.06
C SER A 20 11.80 6.14 2.18
N ALA A 21 11.39 5.60 3.32
CA ALA A 21 11.39 4.15 3.50
C ALA A 21 10.09 3.46 3.01
N ALA A 22 10.16 2.13 2.95
CA ALA A 22 9.02 1.23 2.83
C ALA A 22 8.12 1.35 4.09
N GLU A 23 6.87 1.78 3.90
CA GLU A 23 5.89 1.94 4.97
C GLU A 23 4.57 1.25 4.59
N ILE A 24 3.74 0.92 5.59
CA ILE A 24 2.38 0.36 5.43
C ILE A 24 2.31 -0.87 4.49
N PRO A 25 2.72 -2.07 4.93
CA PRO A 25 2.54 -3.28 4.12
C PRO A 25 1.09 -3.79 4.16
N ALA A 26 0.56 -4.18 3.00
CA ALA A 26 -0.72 -4.88 2.86
C ALA A 26 -0.52 -6.19 2.09
N TYR A 27 -0.96 -7.31 2.66
CA TYR A 27 -0.77 -8.65 2.08
C TYR A 27 -2.03 -9.19 1.41
N ASP A 28 -1.92 -9.58 0.14
CA ASP A 28 -2.95 -10.31 -0.58
C ASP A 28 -2.67 -11.83 -0.54
N PRO A 29 -3.49 -12.61 0.19
CA PRO A 29 -3.31 -14.05 0.30
C PRO A 29 -3.58 -14.81 -1.00
N ASN A 30 -4.32 -14.23 -1.96
CA ASN A 30 -4.66 -14.92 -3.21
C ASN A 30 -3.49 -14.97 -4.18
N THR A 31 -2.74 -13.86 -4.27
CA THR A 31 -1.57 -13.73 -5.16
C THR A 31 -0.24 -13.90 -4.44
N GLN A 32 -0.26 -14.01 -3.11
CA GLN A 32 0.92 -14.02 -2.25
C GLN A 32 1.81 -12.78 -2.46
N ARG A 33 1.18 -11.62 -2.69
CA ARG A 33 1.87 -10.34 -2.89
C ARG A 33 1.75 -9.45 -1.67
N VAL A 34 2.78 -8.66 -1.41
CA VAL A 34 2.76 -7.56 -0.43
C VAL A 34 2.87 -6.24 -1.18
N PHE A 35 1.91 -5.35 -0.92
CA PHE A 35 1.89 -3.99 -1.42
C PHE A 35 2.45 -3.06 -0.34
N VAL A 36 3.40 -2.21 -0.69
CA VAL A 36 4.12 -1.36 0.27
C VAL A 36 4.10 0.08 -0.21
N VAL A 37 3.70 1.00 0.66
CA VAL A 37 3.78 2.44 0.38
C VAL A 37 5.23 2.86 0.31
N LYS A 38 5.55 3.71 -0.66
CA LYS A 38 6.84 4.38 -0.77
C LYS A 38 6.69 5.83 -0.30
N ALA A 39 7.08 6.12 0.94
CA ALA A 39 6.65 7.28 1.75
C ALA A 39 6.90 8.71 1.20
N ASN A 40 7.49 8.88 0.02
CA ASN A 40 7.71 10.17 -0.66
C ASN A 40 7.64 10.04 -2.19
N GLU A 41 7.02 8.97 -2.69
CA GLU A 41 6.80 8.76 -4.12
C GLU A 41 5.33 8.48 -4.39
N ALA A 42 4.90 8.81 -5.59
CA ALA A 42 3.58 8.45 -6.11
C ALA A 42 3.56 6.97 -6.55
N ALA A 43 3.97 6.05 -5.67
CA ALA A 43 4.10 4.64 -6.03
C ALA A 43 3.83 3.68 -4.86
N ILE A 44 3.34 2.49 -5.21
CA ILE A 44 3.24 1.32 -4.33
C ILE A 44 4.18 0.24 -4.86
N ASP A 45 5.15 -0.19 -4.06
CA ASP A 45 6.00 -1.34 -4.38
C ASP A 45 5.19 -2.64 -4.25
N VAL A 46 5.45 -3.58 -5.15
CA VAL A 46 4.82 -4.91 -5.15
C VAL A 46 5.89 -5.97 -5.00
N LEU A 47 5.81 -6.71 -3.89
CA LEU A 47 6.69 -7.84 -3.59
C LEU A 47 5.94 -9.15 -3.76
N ASP A 48 6.56 -10.13 -4.42
CA ASP A 48 6.15 -11.53 -4.40
C ASP A 48 6.77 -12.21 -3.17
N ILE A 49 5.93 -12.82 -2.34
CA ILE A 49 6.33 -13.61 -1.17
C ILE A 49 5.80 -15.04 -1.23
N SER A 50 5.59 -15.58 -2.43
CA SER A 50 5.25 -16.99 -2.65
C SER A 50 6.30 -17.93 -2.04
N ASP A 51 7.58 -17.52 -2.06
CA ASP A 51 8.61 -17.99 -1.12
C ASP A 51 8.91 -16.88 -0.08
N PRO A 52 8.40 -16.99 1.16
CA PRO A 52 8.62 -15.97 2.19
C PRO A 52 10.06 -15.97 2.75
N THR A 53 10.91 -16.93 2.36
CA THR A 53 12.33 -16.93 2.71
C THR A 53 13.16 -16.08 1.75
N ASP A 54 12.62 -15.78 0.56
CA ASP A 54 13.23 -14.94 -0.47
C ASP A 54 12.19 -13.98 -1.10
N PRO A 55 11.77 -12.91 -0.39
CA PRO A 55 10.86 -11.92 -0.94
C PRO A 55 11.46 -11.19 -2.15
N ASN A 56 10.72 -11.13 -3.25
CA ASN A 56 11.20 -10.59 -4.52
C ASN A 56 10.40 -9.37 -4.96
N PHE A 57 11.06 -8.28 -5.33
CA PHE A 57 10.40 -7.14 -5.97
C PHE A 57 9.99 -7.50 -7.40
N ILE A 58 8.70 -7.34 -7.72
CA ILE A 58 8.14 -7.70 -9.03
C ILE A 58 7.59 -6.50 -9.81
N GLY A 59 7.52 -5.32 -9.20
CA GLY A 59 7.11 -4.10 -9.89
C GLY A 59 6.51 -3.06 -8.95
N GLN A 60 5.91 -2.04 -9.56
CA GLN A 60 5.28 -0.92 -8.87
C GLN A 60 3.93 -0.59 -9.50
N ILE A 61 3.00 -0.11 -8.67
CA ILE A 61 1.80 0.59 -9.12
C ILE A 61 2.11 2.09 -9.09
N ASP A 62 2.14 2.72 -10.26
CA ASP A 62 2.26 4.18 -10.39
C ASP A 62 0.92 4.83 -10.07
N VAL A 63 0.92 5.76 -9.13
CA VAL A 63 -0.26 6.50 -8.70
C VAL A 63 -0.18 8.01 -8.96
N SER A 64 0.82 8.46 -9.70
CA SER A 64 1.04 9.88 -10.03
C SER A 64 -0.11 10.54 -10.78
N SER A 65 -0.94 9.76 -11.49
CA SER A 65 -2.13 10.28 -12.17
C SER A 65 -3.27 10.65 -11.20
N PHE A 66 -3.18 10.29 -9.93
CA PHE A 66 -4.25 10.49 -8.93
C PHE A 66 -3.91 11.52 -7.84
N GLY A 67 -2.65 11.94 -7.75
CA GLY A 67 -2.14 12.87 -6.74
C GLY A 67 -0.63 12.80 -6.59
N ALA A 68 -0.12 13.31 -5.47
CA ALA A 68 1.30 13.51 -5.23
C ALA A 68 1.99 12.31 -4.55
N ILE A 69 1.54 11.93 -3.35
CA ILE A 69 2.19 10.88 -2.54
C ILE A 69 1.13 9.87 -2.09
N ALA A 70 1.47 8.58 -2.09
CA ALA A 70 0.65 7.57 -1.46
C ALA A 70 0.94 7.54 0.05
N ASN A 71 -0.10 7.58 0.87
CA ASN A 71 0.03 7.57 2.34
C ASN A 71 -0.37 6.22 2.95
N SER A 72 -1.28 5.49 2.29
CA SER A 72 -1.79 4.23 2.80
C SER A 72 -2.17 3.26 1.70
N VAL A 73 -2.02 1.97 1.97
CA VAL A 73 -2.53 0.89 1.13
C VAL A 73 -3.25 -0.15 1.98
N ALA A 74 -4.35 -0.68 1.46
CA ALA A 74 -4.99 -1.87 2.00
C ALA A 74 -5.43 -2.78 0.85
N VAL A 75 -5.57 -4.07 1.14
CA VAL A 75 -6.14 -5.05 0.21
C VAL A 75 -7.26 -5.81 0.89
N ASN A 76 -8.35 -6.04 0.16
CA ASN A 76 -9.46 -6.85 0.66
C ASN A 76 -9.33 -8.32 0.20
N GLN A 77 -10.19 -9.17 0.73
CA GLN A 77 -10.23 -10.60 0.42
C GLN A 77 -10.56 -10.93 -1.04
N ASN A 78 -11.04 -9.95 -1.82
CA ASN A 78 -11.34 -10.09 -3.24
C ASN A 78 -10.16 -9.65 -4.13
N GLY A 79 -9.00 -9.29 -3.55
CA GLY A 79 -7.82 -8.83 -4.29
C GLY A 79 -7.91 -7.39 -4.79
N ILE A 80 -8.83 -6.58 -4.25
CA ILE A 80 -8.89 -5.14 -4.56
C ILE A 80 -7.91 -4.41 -3.66
N VAL A 81 -6.98 -3.70 -4.28
CA VAL A 81 -6.00 -2.83 -3.63
C VAL A 81 -6.56 -1.41 -3.60
N ALA A 82 -6.71 -0.81 -2.42
CA ALA A 82 -7.09 0.58 -2.25
C ALA A 82 -5.88 1.38 -1.77
N VAL A 83 -5.64 2.54 -2.38
CA VAL A 83 -4.52 3.42 -2.06
C VAL A 83 -5.06 4.81 -1.70
N ALA A 84 -4.66 5.36 -0.56
CA ALA A 84 -4.91 6.75 -0.16
C ALA A 84 -3.79 7.63 -0.70
N ILE A 85 -4.16 8.69 -1.40
CA ILE A 85 -3.23 9.53 -2.16
C ILE A 85 -3.51 10.99 -1.83
N GLU A 86 -2.50 11.72 -1.36
CA GLU A 86 -2.62 13.16 -1.09
C GLU A 86 -2.58 13.99 -2.38
N ALA A 87 -3.21 15.17 -2.34
CA ALA A 87 -3.04 16.17 -3.38
C ALA A 87 -1.68 16.88 -3.25
N ASP A 88 -1.24 17.58 -4.30
CA ASP A 88 -0.01 18.38 -4.29
C ASP A 88 0.01 19.42 -3.15
N VAL A 89 -1.16 20.01 -2.87
CA VAL A 89 -1.38 20.84 -1.69
C VAL A 89 -2.14 20.00 -0.68
N LYS A 90 -1.54 19.69 0.47
CA LYS A 90 -2.09 18.75 1.46
C LYS A 90 -3.51 19.11 1.95
N GLN A 91 -3.89 20.38 1.94
CA GLN A 91 -5.22 20.86 2.33
C GLN A 91 -6.30 20.68 1.25
N ASP A 92 -5.90 20.40 0.01
CA ASP A 92 -6.84 20.09 -1.07
C ASP A 92 -7.34 18.65 -0.95
N LEU A 93 -8.48 18.36 -1.59
CA LEU A 93 -9.08 17.04 -1.58
C LEU A 93 -8.14 16.00 -2.19
N GLY A 94 -7.90 14.91 -1.45
CA GLY A 94 -7.14 13.77 -1.95
C GLY A 94 -7.99 12.77 -2.73
N THR A 95 -7.36 11.65 -3.07
CA THR A 95 -7.95 10.57 -3.84
C THR A 95 -7.78 9.24 -3.11
N VAL A 96 -8.82 8.39 -3.15
CA VAL A 96 -8.64 6.95 -2.98
C VAL A 96 -8.77 6.30 -4.36
N ALA A 97 -7.70 5.66 -4.81
CA ALA A 97 -7.67 4.89 -6.05
C ALA A 97 -7.73 3.39 -5.76
N PHE A 98 -8.41 2.66 -6.63
CA PHE A 98 -8.63 1.22 -6.51
C PHE A 98 -7.98 0.51 -7.68
N PHE A 99 -7.27 -0.58 -7.41
CA PHE A 99 -6.55 -1.38 -8.39
C PHE A 99 -6.85 -2.87 -8.18
N ASP A 100 -6.62 -3.67 -9.22
CA ASP A 100 -6.42 -5.10 -9.03
C ASP A 100 -4.98 -5.39 -8.59
N ALA A 101 -4.69 -6.66 -8.27
CA ALA A 101 -3.37 -7.08 -7.80
C ALA A 101 -2.25 -6.92 -8.84
N ASP A 102 -2.58 -6.80 -10.14
CA ASP A 102 -1.64 -6.56 -11.23
C ASP A 102 -1.39 -5.06 -11.48
N GLY A 103 -2.06 -4.19 -10.71
CA GLY A 103 -1.90 -2.73 -10.78
C GLY A 103 -2.81 -2.05 -11.80
N ASN A 104 -3.79 -2.74 -12.39
CA ASN A 104 -4.74 -2.10 -13.28
C ASN A 104 -5.76 -1.29 -12.47
N THR A 105 -5.98 -0.04 -12.88
CA THR A 105 -6.97 0.82 -12.22
C THR A 105 -8.40 0.29 -12.42
N LEU A 106 -9.11 0.13 -11.32
CA LEU A 106 -10.51 -0.28 -11.28
C LEU A 106 -11.45 0.92 -11.11
N ASN A 107 -11.11 1.85 -10.20
CA ASN A 107 -11.93 3.03 -9.91
C ASN A 107 -11.14 4.08 -9.11
N GLN A 108 -11.70 5.28 -8.94
CA GLN A 108 -11.19 6.30 -8.01
C GLN A 108 -12.33 7.09 -7.37
N VAL A 109 -12.09 7.63 -6.18
CA VAL A 109 -13.04 8.47 -5.44
C VAL A 109 -12.29 9.64 -4.81
N THR A 110 -12.80 10.86 -4.98
CA THR A 110 -12.32 12.04 -4.24
C THR A 110 -12.75 11.95 -2.78
N VAL A 111 -11.81 12.16 -1.86
CA VAL A 111 -12.02 12.09 -0.41
C VAL A 111 -11.68 13.43 0.25
N GLY A 112 -11.50 13.47 1.57
CA GLY A 112 -11.12 14.67 2.29
C GLY A 112 -9.68 15.09 2.01
N ALA A 113 -9.25 16.16 2.68
CA ALA A 113 -7.85 16.60 2.62
C ALA A 113 -6.93 15.56 3.28
N LEU A 114 -5.72 15.40 2.74
CA LEU A 114 -4.68 14.53 3.28
C LEU A 114 -5.19 13.17 3.80
N PRO A 115 -5.72 12.29 2.92
CA PRO A 115 -6.09 10.94 3.35
C PRO A 115 -4.84 10.20 3.80
N ASP A 116 -4.74 9.94 5.10
CA ASP A 116 -3.54 9.40 5.74
C ASP A 116 -3.63 7.87 5.93
N MET A 117 -4.82 7.38 6.25
CA MET A 117 -5.05 5.95 6.50
C MET A 117 -6.35 5.48 5.87
N LEU A 118 -6.34 4.26 5.32
CA LEU A 118 -7.56 3.58 4.91
C LEU A 118 -7.58 2.12 5.36
N THR A 119 -8.79 1.58 5.52
CA THR A 119 -8.98 0.14 5.76
C THR A 119 -10.31 -0.34 5.20
N PHE A 120 -10.38 -1.61 4.81
CA PHE A 120 -11.62 -2.23 4.38
C PHE A 120 -12.46 -2.69 5.58
N THR A 121 -13.79 -2.64 5.45
CA THR A 121 -14.67 -3.39 6.37
C THR A 121 -14.42 -4.89 6.25
N SER A 122 -14.74 -5.66 7.29
CA SER A 122 -14.49 -7.11 7.30
C SER A 122 -15.21 -7.88 6.18
N ASP A 123 -16.31 -7.35 5.65
CA ASP A 123 -17.02 -7.89 4.49
C ASP A 123 -16.45 -7.43 3.14
N GLY A 124 -15.44 -6.55 3.15
CA GLY A 124 -14.76 -6.00 1.98
C GLY A 124 -15.58 -5.01 1.15
N THR A 125 -16.79 -4.64 1.59
CA THR A 125 -17.73 -3.84 0.77
C THR A 125 -17.59 -2.33 0.93
N LYS A 126 -16.85 -1.87 1.94
CA LYS A 126 -16.62 -0.45 2.23
C LYS A 126 -15.17 -0.20 2.59
N VAL A 127 -14.75 1.05 2.38
CA VAL A 127 -13.47 1.57 2.87
C VAL A 127 -13.77 2.69 3.87
N LEU A 128 -13.12 2.62 5.03
CA LEU A 128 -13.03 3.72 5.97
C LEU A 128 -11.75 4.49 5.69
N VAL A 129 -11.84 5.83 5.61
CA VAL A 129 -10.70 6.71 5.32
C VAL A 129 -10.58 7.74 6.43
N ALA A 130 -9.40 7.86 7.02
CA ALA A 130 -9.02 8.94 7.90
C ALA A 130 -8.34 10.04 7.09
N ASN A 131 -8.73 11.29 7.35
CA ASN A 131 -8.26 12.50 6.68
C ASN A 131 -7.65 13.40 7.78
N GLU A 132 -6.51 14.05 7.51
CA GLU A 132 -5.75 14.84 8.50
C GLU A 132 -5.71 16.35 8.18
#